data_AF-A0A271J8H8-F1
#
_entry.id   AF-A0A271J8H8-F1
#
_cell.length_a   1.000
_cell.length_b   1.000
_cell.length_c   1.000
_cell.angle_alpha   90.00
_cell.angle_beta   90.00
_cell.angle_gamma   90.00
#
_symmetry.space_group_name_H-M   'P 1'
#
loop_
_entity.id
_entity.type
_entity.pdbx_description
1 polymer ?
#
loop_
_entity_poly.entity_id
_entity_poly.type
_entity_poly.pdbx_seq_one_letter_code
_entity_poly.pdbx_strand_id
1 'polypeptide(L)'
;MLCSVWSRCFIGFALPRHVTLAALLVLSGGATAQSNSEPHPDLSPVNLHLVTTRIQTGRWIWVGDSFAVPSRSRVSFSSLATWPLERIGAVTVGSGARTARFVPDPEVGREVIYEEGYVIAPGTPLESTMGLPLYRLLEWDLPAGPTDLGTLDVFRAELDDSHAAAHGGLFVGGASIRPLLYAQPGAEARGVLRMAETEAAESPLPLEGFALGEPAPLATVRHSEVSVTADLTAPGFVHLAGSVLSGAPGHYAQFLGDASWSYWGYAQDGDPALPDSVKQFRTAHFADYLQATTLDLAQPTVVAVYLAQERRIMPVLQEVLQGVVNRTRASFQQAGLPEPVILFIHPHAIETVVVNDVDTNTRAAVAMRTIALSDPGVAFVSLYDATDGVVFDGRPEALSWLQSHALDRLSFGTHVEGQDGPIGLIDEYRGNLLDDNRLHPTQVGAAFYAYVLGQVLTEFAVSGSTSTADEPEQGRGGRLAPNPARPGTRVRGATAGTPVVDLLGRHLTEVEADGTFAAPAVPGIYLVGRQRLVVG
;
A
#
# COMPACT_ATOMS: atom_id res chain seq x y z
N MET A 1 -17.97 19.57 -7.33
CA MET A 1 -16.61 20.06 -7.65
C MET A 1 -15.66 19.21 -6.83
N LEU A 2 -14.78 18.36 -7.36
CA LEU A 2 -14.19 18.18 -8.68
C LEU A 2 -14.16 16.68 -9.02
N CYS A 3 -14.34 16.34 -10.29
CA CYS A 3 -13.57 15.33 -11.03
C CYS A 3 -14.14 15.26 -12.46
N SER A 4 -13.67 16.17 -13.31
CA SER A 4 -13.99 16.18 -14.74
C SER A 4 -12.71 16.28 -15.56
N VAL A 5 -11.75 15.36 -15.40
CA VAL A 5 -10.55 15.35 -16.25
C VAL A 5 -10.08 13.92 -16.52
N TRP A 6 -10.94 13.08 -17.12
CA TRP A 6 -10.49 11.87 -17.85
C TRP A 6 -11.01 11.86 -19.30
N SER A 7 -11.50 13.00 -19.81
CA SER A 7 -12.07 13.12 -21.17
C SER A 7 -11.26 13.99 -22.15
N ARG A 8 -10.00 14.32 -21.85
CA ARG A 8 -9.16 15.13 -22.77
C ARG A 8 -7.94 14.37 -23.31
N CYS A 9 -8.21 13.23 -23.96
CA CYS A 9 -7.30 12.66 -24.96
C CYS A 9 -8.12 12.30 -26.21
N PHE A 10 -8.60 13.32 -26.92
CA PHE A 10 -9.16 13.15 -28.27
C PHE A 10 -8.49 14.15 -29.20
N ILE A 11 -7.50 13.69 -29.95
CA ILE A 11 -7.12 14.30 -31.22
C ILE A 11 -7.77 13.47 -32.30
N GLY A 12 -8.71 14.11 -33.00
CA GLY A 12 -9.55 13.49 -34.01
C GLY A 12 -8.80 13.19 -35.29
N PHE A 13 -9.06 12.00 -35.84
CA PHE A 13 -9.05 11.81 -37.29
C PHE A 13 -10.51 11.77 -37.76
N ALA A 14 -10.89 12.81 -38.48
CA ALA A 14 -12.17 12.89 -39.17
C ALA A 14 -12.11 12.05 -40.46
N LEU A 15 -13.05 11.13 -40.63
CA LEU A 15 -13.51 10.70 -41.96
C LEU A 15 -15.03 10.41 -41.93
N PRO A 16 -15.72 10.64 -43.06
CA PRO A 16 -17.08 11.17 -43.06
C PRO A 16 -18.17 10.11 -42.98
N ARG A 17 -19.29 10.56 -42.42
CA ARG A 17 -20.61 9.95 -42.40
C ARG A 17 -21.05 9.51 -43.80
N HIS A 18 -21.43 8.24 -43.95
CA HIS A 18 -22.56 7.87 -44.80
C HIS A 18 -23.49 6.91 -44.07
N VAL A 19 -24.76 7.32 -44.09
CA VAL A 19 -25.96 6.67 -43.59
C VAL A 19 -26.33 5.53 -44.53
N THR A 20 -26.59 4.33 -44.00
CA THR A 20 -27.68 3.49 -44.52
C THR A 20 -28.28 2.62 -43.42
N LEU A 21 -29.56 2.85 -43.19
CA LEU A 21 -30.49 2.06 -42.38
C LEU A 21 -30.85 0.78 -43.15
N ALA A 22 -30.74 -0.42 -42.56
CA ALA A 22 -31.46 -1.60 -43.07
C ALA A 22 -31.64 -2.69 -42.00
N ALA A 23 -32.90 -2.82 -41.57
CA ALA A 23 -33.67 -4.03 -41.28
C ALA A 23 -33.22 -5.02 -40.18
N LEU A 24 -34.11 -5.11 -39.16
CA LEU A 24 -34.37 -6.28 -38.33
C LEU A 24 -34.52 -7.56 -39.18
N LEU A 25 -33.89 -8.64 -38.73
CA LEU A 25 -34.42 -10.00 -38.91
C LEU A 25 -34.07 -10.85 -37.68
N VAL A 26 -35.13 -11.18 -36.94
CA VAL A 26 -35.14 -12.18 -35.89
C VAL A 26 -34.96 -13.55 -36.55
N LEU A 27 -33.87 -14.23 -36.24
CA LEU A 27 -33.74 -15.67 -36.42
C LEU A 27 -33.31 -16.28 -35.09
N SER A 28 -34.32 -16.83 -34.42
CA SER A 28 -34.19 -17.83 -33.36
C SER A 28 -33.43 -19.04 -33.90
N GLY A 29 -32.20 -19.24 -33.43
CA GLY A 29 -31.41 -20.44 -33.65
C GLY A 29 -30.52 -20.63 -32.44
N GLY A 30 -30.71 -21.75 -31.73
CA GLY A 30 -29.97 -22.07 -30.52
C GLY A 30 -28.47 -22.08 -30.78
N ALA A 31 -27.77 -21.09 -30.26
CA ALA A 31 -26.34 -21.16 -30.07
C ALA A 31 -26.12 -21.83 -28.70
N THR A 32 -25.80 -23.12 -28.74
CA THR A 32 -24.99 -23.74 -27.69
C THR A 32 -23.83 -22.79 -27.40
N ALA A 33 -23.78 -22.26 -26.17
CA ALA A 33 -22.60 -21.57 -25.68
C ALA A 33 -21.44 -22.55 -25.74
N GLN A 34 -20.69 -22.55 -26.84
CA GLN A 34 -19.31 -23.00 -26.82
C GLN A 34 -18.61 -22.01 -25.89
N SER A 35 -18.43 -22.44 -24.64
CA SER A 35 -17.47 -21.85 -23.73
C SER A 35 -16.08 -22.03 -24.35
N ASN A 36 -15.73 -21.13 -25.28
CA ASN A 36 -14.34 -20.80 -25.52
C ASN A 36 -13.87 -19.98 -24.31
N SER A 37 -13.86 -20.62 -23.13
CA SER A 37 -13.10 -20.11 -22.00
C SER A 37 -11.64 -20.35 -22.37
N GLU A 38 -11.00 -19.34 -22.97
CA GLU A 38 -9.55 -19.26 -22.85
C GLU A 38 -9.21 -19.50 -21.38
N PRO A 39 -8.21 -20.36 -21.08
CA PRO A 39 -7.83 -20.58 -19.70
C PRO A 39 -7.49 -19.23 -19.07
N HIS A 40 -8.13 -18.92 -17.93
CA HIS A 40 -7.76 -17.75 -17.15
C HIS A 40 -6.24 -17.74 -16.95
N PRO A 41 -5.57 -16.58 -17.13
CA PRO A 41 -4.12 -16.53 -16.95
C PRO A 41 -3.77 -16.98 -15.53
N ASP A 42 -2.70 -17.77 -15.40
CA ASP A 42 -2.17 -18.17 -14.09
C ASP A 42 -1.57 -16.94 -13.39
N LEU A 43 -2.26 -16.46 -12.37
CA LEU A 43 -1.88 -15.30 -11.55
C LEU A 43 -1.45 -15.71 -10.13
N SER A 44 -1.03 -16.97 -9.96
CA SER A 44 -0.56 -17.46 -8.67
C SER A 44 0.64 -16.68 -8.14
N PRO A 45 0.77 -16.53 -6.81
CA PRO A 45 1.88 -15.80 -6.20
C PRO A 45 3.26 -16.36 -6.53
N VAL A 46 4.28 -15.49 -6.51
CA VAL A 46 5.67 -15.84 -6.84
C VAL A 46 6.61 -15.25 -5.79
N ASN A 47 7.59 -16.05 -5.34
CA ASN A 47 8.67 -15.66 -4.42
C ASN A 47 8.21 -15.05 -3.07
N LEU A 48 7.06 -15.46 -2.54
CA LEU A 48 6.51 -14.91 -1.28
C LEU A 48 7.44 -15.06 -0.07
N HIS A 49 8.26 -16.12 -0.04
CA HIS A 49 9.27 -16.35 1.00
C HIS A 49 10.26 -15.17 1.19
N LEU A 50 10.46 -14.33 0.16
CA LEU A 50 11.27 -13.12 0.24
C LEU A 50 10.62 -12.05 1.13
N VAL A 51 9.29 -12.06 1.25
CA VAL A 51 8.53 -10.99 1.88
C VAL A 51 8.07 -11.39 3.28
N THR A 52 7.65 -12.64 3.48
CA THR A 52 7.08 -13.15 4.74
C THR A 52 7.99 -12.86 5.94
N THR A 53 9.30 -13.05 5.79
CA THR A 53 10.29 -12.83 6.85
C THR A 53 10.53 -11.37 7.20
N ARG A 54 10.01 -10.43 6.40
CA ARG A 54 10.19 -8.98 6.54
C ARG A 54 8.94 -8.27 7.07
N ILE A 55 7.84 -8.97 7.31
CA ILE A 55 6.58 -8.35 7.75
C ILE A 55 6.73 -7.72 9.15
N GLN A 56 7.38 -8.39 10.10
CA GLN A 56 7.46 -7.90 11.49
C GLN A 56 8.46 -6.75 11.68
N THR A 57 9.59 -6.82 11.00
CA THR A 57 10.76 -5.97 11.30
C THR A 57 11.40 -5.35 10.07
N GLY A 58 10.82 -5.53 8.88
CA GLY A 58 11.30 -4.93 7.65
C GLY A 58 10.85 -3.48 7.50
N ARG A 59 11.55 -2.77 6.61
CA ARG A 59 11.11 -1.49 6.07
C ARG A 59 10.26 -1.74 4.83
N TRP A 60 9.03 -1.25 4.85
CA TRP A 60 8.05 -1.38 3.79
C TRP A 60 7.82 -0.04 3.14
N ILE A 61 8.25 0.10 1.89
CA ILE A 61 8.04 1.30 1.09
C ILE A 61 6.88 1.02 0.15
N TRP A 62 5.71 1.57 0.51
CA TRP A 62 4.50 1.50 -0.30
C TRP A 62 4.55 2.55 -1.38
N VAL A 63 4.79 2.09 -2.60
CA VAL A 63 4.78 2.88 -3.84
C VAL A 63 3.42 2.69 -4.49
N GLY A 64 2.67 3.77 -4.70
CA GLY A 64 1.38 3.61 -5.33
C GLY A 64 0.74 4.89 -5.83
N ASP A 65 -0.45 4.73 -6.41
CA ASP A 65 -1.25 5.84 -6.88
C ASP A 65 -2.42 6.13 -5.90
N SER A 66 -3.59 6.56 -6.38
CA SER A 66 -4.80 6.70 -5.58
C SER A 66 -5.21 5.43 -4.82
N PHE A 67 -4.68 4.26 -5.18
CA PHE A 67 -4.86 2.98 -4.52
C PHE A 67 -4.01 2.81 -3.26
N ALA A 68 -2.97 3.62 -3.05
CA ALA A 68 -2.06 3.51 -1.90
C ALA A 68 -2.00 4.77 -1.03
N VAL A 69 -2.85 5.76 -1.28
CA VAL A 69 -2.82 7.06 -0.56
C VAL A 69 -3.13 6.87 0.93
N PRO A 70 -2.22 7.25 1.84
CA PRO A 70 -2.41 7.05 3.28
C PRO A 70 -3.52 7.93 3.87
N SER A 71 -3.80 9.11 3.29
CA SER A 71 -4.85 10.02 3.77
C SER A 71 -6.28 9.46 3.66
N ARG A 72 -6.47 8.38 2.88
CA ARG A 72 -7.76 7.71 2.68
C ARG A 72 -7.82 6.32 3.34
N SER A 73 -6.81 5.93 4.14
CA SER A 73 -6.65 4.57 4.66
C SER A 73 -6.84 3.51 3.57
N ARG A 74 -6.11 3.64 2.46
CA ARG A 74 -6.10 2.60 1.44
C ARG A 74 -5.37 1.34 1.95
N VAL A 75 -5.39 0.28 1.14
CA VAL A 75 -4.83 -1.05 1.47
C VAL A 75 -3.45 -0.98 2.13
N SER A 76 -2.55 -0.15 1.58
CA SER A 76 -1.21 0.09 2.13
C SER A 76 -1.25 0.55 3.59
N PHE A 77 -2.05 1.56 3.91
CA PHE A 77 -2.17 2.08 5.28
C PHE A 77 -2.96 1.11 6.18
N SER A 78 -4.04 0.52 5.68
CA SER A 78 -4.84 -0.46 6.43
C SER A 78 -4.05 -1.71 6.81
N SER A 79 -2.95 -2.03 6.10
CA SER A 79 -2.03 -3.09 6.49
C SER A 79 -1.44 -2.90 7.89
N LEU A 80 -1.24 -1.65 8.33
CA LEU A 80 -0.74 -1.36 9.69
C LEU A 80 -1.74 -1.74 10.78
N ALA A 81 -3.04 -1.71 10.46
CA ALA A 81 -4.10 -2.10 11.38
C ALA A 81 -4.35 -3.61 11.32
N THR A 82 -4.44 -4.18 10.12
CA THR A 82 -4.90 -5.56 9.93
C THR A 82 -3.79 -6.59 10.05
N TRP A 83 -2.55 -6.29 9.66
CA TRP A 83 -1.47 -7.26 9.74
C TRP A 83 -1.11 -7.58 11.19
N PRO A 84 -0.65 -8.81 11.48
CA PRO A 84 -0.39 -9.25 12.85
C PRO A 84 0.96 -8.71 13.34
N LEU A 85 1.16 -7.39 13.27
CA LEU A 85 2.40 -6.72 13.63
C LEU A 85 2.55 -6.71 15.15
N GLU A 86 3.66 -7.24 15.66
CA GLU A 86 3.99 -7.18 17.08
C GLU A 86 4.37 -5.76 17.51
N ARG A 87 4.95 -4.99 16.58
CA ARG A 87 5.42 -3.63 16.83
C ARG A 87 5.46 -2.79 15.57
N ILE A 88 4.92 -1.58 15.67
CA ILE A 88 5.13 -0.52 14.68
C ILE A 88 6.20 0.41 15.25
N GLY A 89 7.38 0.38 14.63
CA GLY A 89 8.54 1.15 15.07
C GLY A 89 8.61 2.53 14.42
N ALA A 90 8.20 2.64 13.16
CA ALA A 90 8.17 3.92 12.45
C ALA A 90 7.11 3.97 11.35
N VAL A 91 6.63 5.19 11.08
CA VAL A 91 5.69 5.51 10.01
C VAL A 91 6.12 6.81 9.34
N THR A 92 6.47 6.75 8.05
CA THR A 92 6.75 7.94 7.23
C THR A 92 5.56 8.27 6.37
N VAL A 93 5.10 9.51 6.49
CA VAL A 93 3.93 10.02 5.79
C VAL A 93 4.15 11.41 5.23
N GLY A 94 3.49 11.73 4.12
CA GLY A 94 3.43 13.09 3.60
C GLY A 94 2.56 14.02 4.46
N SER A 95 2.55 15.32 4.13
CA SER A 95 1.91 16.41 4.89
C SER A 95 0.39 16.32 5.06
N GLY A 96 -0.31 15.48 4.29
CA GLY A 96 -1.77 15.34 4.33
C GLY A 96 -2.28 13.97 4.80
N ALA A 97 -1.45 13.16 5.48
CA ALA A 97 -1.82 11.81 5.88
C ALA A 97 -2.74 11.76 7.10
N ARG A 98 -3.33 10.59 7.38
CA ARG A 98 -4.21 10.41 8.54
C ARG A 98 -3.46 10.50 9.87
N THR A 99 -2.24 9.98 9.94
CA THR A 99 -1.45 9.97 11.18
C THR A 99 -0.74 11.29 11.47
N ALA A 100 -0.48 12.09 10.44
CA ALA A 100 0.14 13.40 10.55
C ALA A 100 -0.37 14.30 9.44
N ARG A 101 -1.03 15.40 9.83
CA ARG A 101 -1.63 16.37 8.92
C ARG A 101 -1.18 17.76 9.29
N PHE A 102 -0.53 18.41 8.34
CA PHE A 102 -0.15 19.79 8.48
C PHE A 102 -1.28 20.69 7.98
N VAL A 103 -1.56 21.76 8.71
CA VAL A 103 -2.51 22.80 8.31
C VAL A 103 -1.71 24.08 8.01
N PRO A 104 -1.38 24.34 6.73
CA PRO A 104 -0.59 25.52 6.38
C PRO A 104 -1.42 26.79 6.59
N ASP A 105 -0.75 27.85 7.05
CA ASP A 105 -1.28 29.20 6.96
C ASP A 105 -1.44 29.56 5.47
N PRO A 106 -2.66 29.81 4.99
CA PRO A 106 -2.93 30.10 3.58
C PRO A 106 -2.31 31.42 3.10
N GLU A 107 -1.89 32.31 3.99
CA GLU A 107 -1.25 33.58 3.62
C GLU A 107 0.22 33.42 3.22
N VAL A 108 0.91 32.40 3.74
CA VAL A 108 2.37 32.21 3.56
C VAL A 108 2.76 30.84 3.00
N GLY A 109 1.84 29.87 3.01
CA GLY A 109 2.11 28.50 2.59
C GLY A 109 1.12 27.98 1.56
N ARG A 110 1.59 27.11 0.68
CA ARG A 110 0.77 26.38 -0.29
C ARG A 110 1.12 24.91 -0.33
N GLU A 111 0.18 24.12 -0.81
CA GLU A 111 0.37 22.69 -1.06
C GLU A 111 0.64 22.47 -2.55
N VAL A 112 1.81 21.95 -2.88
CA VAL A 112 2.15 21.56 -4.26
C VAL A 112 1.46 20.24 -4.56
N ILE A 113 0.41 20.30 -5.39
CA ILE A 113 -0.42 19.16 -5.77
C ILE A 113 -0.29 18.84 -7.27
N TYR A 114 -0.77 17.65 -7.64
CA TYR A 114 -0.70 17.14 -9.00
C TYR A 114 -1.38 18.02 -10.07
N GLU A 115 -2.45 18.74 -9.71
CA GLU A 115 -3.22 19.59 -10.63
C GLU A 115 -2.40 20.76 -11.18
N GLU A 116 -1.35 21.15 -10.46
CA GLU A 116 -0.44 22.23 -10.84
C GLU A 116 0.75 21.73 -11.67
N GLY A 117 0.79 20.44 -12.02
CA GLY A 117 1.91 19.85 -12.74
C GLY A 117 3.20 19.72 -11.93
N TYR A 118 3.10 19.79 -10.59
CA TYR A 118 4.23 19.71 -9.65
C TYR A 118 5.30 20.80 -9.85
N VAL A 119 4.88 22.02 -10.15
CA VAL A 119 5.79 23.17 -10.23
C VAL A 119 6.21 23.61 -8.83
N ILE A 120 7.50 23.45 -8.52
CA ILE A 120 8.13 23.87 -7.26
C ILE A 120 8.84 25.22 -7.49
N ALA A 121 8.70 26.17 -6.56
CA ALA A 121 9.20 27.55 -6.67
C ALA A 121 8.85 28.26 -8.00
N PRO A 122 7.55 28.35 -8.36
CA PRO A 122 7.09 28.89 -9.64
C PRO A 122 7.54 30.33 -9.88
N GLY A 123 7.94 30.63 -11.11
CA GLY A 123 8.38 31.96 -11.54
C GLY A 123 9.79 32.34 -11.09
N THR A 124 10.56 31.41 -10.52
CA THR A 124 11.91 31.65 -10.01
C THR A 124 12.98 30.93 -10.86
N PRO A 125 14.27 31.30 -10.73
CA PRO A 125 15.36 30.54 -11.35
C PRO A 125 15.49 29.09 -10.85
N LEU A 126 14.82 28.75 -9.75
CA LEU A 126 14.75 27.41 -9.16
C LEU A 126 13.47 26.67 -9.55
N GLU A 127 12.69 27.18 -10.52
CA GLU A 127 11.48 26.49 -10.97
C GLU A 127 11.81 25.09 -11.49
N SER A 128 11.17 24.07 -10.92
CA SER A 128 11.27 22.68 -11.38
C SER A 128 9.89 22.15 -11.71
N THR A 129 9.76 21.53 -12.89
CA THR A 129 8.58 20.79 -13.33
C THR A 129 8.68 19.28 -13.09
N MET A 130 9.84 18.82 -12.60
CA MET A 130 10.00 17.44 -12.14
C MET A 130 9.32 17.27 -10.79
N GLY A 131 8.50 16.24 -10.68
CA GLY A 131 7.96 15.80 -9.40
C GLY A 131 9.03 15.22 -8.47
N LEU A 132 8.62 15.06 -7.21
CA LEU A 132 9.36 14.35 -6.15
C LEU A 132 8.71 13.00 -5.85
N PRO A 133 9.45 12.04 -5.27
CA PRO A 133 8.92 10.74 -4.86
C PRO A 133 8.06 10.87 -3.58
N LEU A 134 7.03 11.72 -3.59
CA LEU A 134 6.17 12.05 -2.45
C LEU A 134 4.70 12.09 -2.87
N TYR A 135 3.79 12.13 -1.90
CA TYR A 135 2.39 12.46 -2.17
C TYR A 135 2.20 13.96 -2.44
N ARG A 136 2.65 14.79 -1.49
CA ARG A 136 2.47 16.24 -1.50
C ARG A 136 3.69 16.89 -0.87
N LEU A 137 3.90 18.16 -1.21
CA LEU A 137 4.95 19.00 -0.64
C LEU A 137 4.29 20.29 -0.16
N LEU A 138 4.55 20.69 1.07
CA LEU A 138 4.22 22.04 1.50
C LEU A 138 5.38 22.96 1.18
N GLU A 139 5.06 24.13 0.64
CA GLU A 139 6.00 25.15 0.23
C GLU A 139 5.60 26.48 0.87
N TRP A 140 6.57 27.15 1.47
CA TRP A 140 6.44 28.53 1.96
C TRP A 140 7.49 29.41 1.32
N ASP A 141 7.10 30.60 0.86
CA ASP A 141 8.01 31.68 0.48
C ASP A 141 8.13 32.65 1.66
N LEU A 142 9.27 32.65 2.33
CA LEU A 142 9.43 33.26 3.65
C LEU A 142 10.44 34.42 3.63
N PRO A 143 10.23 35.45 4.46
CA PRO A 143 11.25 36.47 4.70
C PRO A 143 12.41 35.92 5.56
N ALA A 144 13.46 36.72 5.71
CA ALA A 144 14.47 36.47 6.75
C ALA A 144 13.88 36.68 8.15
N GLY A 145 14.32 35.87 9.10
CA GLY A 145 13.91 35.89 10.50
C GLY A 145 12.87 34.82 10.83
N PRO A 146 12.33 34.86 12.07
CA PRO A 146 11.37 33.88 12.55
C PRO A 146 10.00 34.07 11.88
N THR A 147 9.40 32.97 11.46
CA THR A 147 8.03 32.89 10.92
C THR A 147 7.29 31.70 11.52
N ASP A 148 6.05 31.91 11.93
CA ASP A 148 5.14 30.82 12.31
C ASP A 148 4.57 30.18 11.04
N LEU A 149 4.71 28.86 10.92
CA LEU A 149 4.23 28.10 9.76
C LEU A 149 2.90 27.41 10.05
N GLY A 150 2.45 27.42 11.31
CA GLY A 150 1.21 26.80 11.75
C GLY A 150 1.43 25.55 12.60
N THR A 151 0.47 24.63 12.52
CA THR A 151 0.40 23.45 13.40
C THR A 151 0.36 22.16 12.57
N LEU A 152 1.10 21.17 13.06
CA LEU A 152 1.05 19.79 12.62
C LEU A 152 0.22 18.98 13.60
N ASP A 153 -0.95 18.52 13.16
CA ASP A 153 -1.77 17.58 13.90
C ASP A 153 -1.20 16.17 13.78
N VAL A 154 -1.00 15.48 14.90
CA VAL A 154 -0.54 14.10 14.94
C VAL A 154 -1.60 13.21 15.57
N PHE A 155 -2.19 12.30 14.79
CA PHE A 155 -3.29 11.43 15.19
C PHE A 155 -2.81 9.98 15.36
N ARG A 156 -2.25 9.65 16.53
CA ARG A 156 -1.88 8.26 16.84
C ARG A 156 -3.07 7.33 16.97
N ALA A 157 -4.23 7.90 17.31
CA ALA A 157 -5.50 7.19 17.39
C ALA A 157 -5.84 6.38 16.12
N GLU A 158 -5.33 6.80 14.96
CA GLU A 158 -5.50 6.09 13.68
C GLU A 158 -4.86 4.68 13.66
N LEU A 159 -4.01 4.38 14.63
CA LEU A 159 -3.36 3.07 14.80
C LEU A 159 -3.75 2.39 16.12
N ASP A 160 -4.63 2.98 16.94
CA ASP A 160 -5.03 2.42 18.24
C ASP A 160 -5.74 1.06 18.09
N ASP A 161 -6.46 0.88 16.99
CA ASP A 161 -7.18 -0.36 16.67
C ASP A 161 -6.32 -1.37 15.91
N SER A 162 -4.99 -1.19 15.90
CA SER A 162 -4.05 -2.15 15.31
C SER A 162 -3.71 -3.28 16.28
N HIS A 163 -3.30 -4.44 15.73
CA HIS A 163 -2.71 -5.53 16.53
C HIS A 163 -1.51 -5.06 17.36
N ALA A 164 -0.64 -4.25 16.77
CA ALA A 164 0.51 -3.70 17.48
C ALA A 164 0.08 -2.85 18.68
N ALA A 165 -0.95 -2.01 18.53
CA ALA A 165 -1.45 -1.19 19.63
C ALA A 165 -2.12 -2.04 20.72
N ALA A 166 -2.91 -3.06 20.36
CA ALA A 166 -3.56 -3.97 21.31
C ALA A 166 -2.54 -4.68 22.23
N HIS A 167 -1.34 -4.97 21.73
CA HIS A 167 -0.24 -5.58 22.50
C HIS A 167 0.74 -4.57 23.12
N GLY A 168 0.45 -3.26 23.04
CA GLY A 168 1.34 -2.21 23.56
C GLY A 168 2.61 -2.00 22.75
N GLY A 169 2.65 -2.49 21.52
CA GLY A 169 3.75 -2.40 20.55
C GLY A 169 3.73 -1.17 19.65
N LEU A 170 2.86 -0.20 19.89
CA LEU A 170 2.83 1.04 19.10
C LEU A 170 3.87 2.05 19.64
N PHE A 171 4.93 2.34 18.87
CA PHE A 171 5.98 3.33 19.21
C PHE A 171 6.56 3.17 20.63
N VAL A 172 6.92 1.94 20.99
CA VAL A 172 7.50 1.60 22.32
C VAL A 172 8.73 2.46 22.63
N GLY A 173 8.91 2.84 23.89
CA GLY A 173 10.09 3.61 24.34
C GLY A 173 9.97 5.12 24.18
N GLY A 174 8.80 5.61 23.76
CA GLY A 174 8.51 7.03 23.56
C GLY A 174 8.40 7.35 22.07
N ALA A 175 7.34 8.07 21.72
CA ALA A 175 7.13 8.51 20.34
C ALA A 175 7.86 9.83 20.10
N SER A 176 8.45 9.96 18.91
CA SER A 176 9.02 11.20 18.41
C SER A 176 8.55 11.45 16.99
N ILE A 177 8.59 12.72 16.58
CA ILE A 177 8.32 13.12 15.20
C ILE A 177 9.52 13.87 14.63
N ARG A 178 9.84 13.59 13.37
CA ARG A 178 10.93 14.24 12.63
C ARG A 178 10.35 14.87 11.36
N PRO A 179 10.68 16.13 11.02
CA PRO A 179 10.28 16.70 9.74
C PRO A 179 11.11 16.10 8.61
N LEU A 180 10.47 15.75 7.50
CA LEU A 180 11.18 15.47 6.26
C LEU A 180 11.22 16.76 5.43
N LEU A 181 12.41 17.33 5.30
CA LEU A 181 12.65 18.60 4.62
C LEU A 181 13.19 18.37 3.22
N TYR A 182 12.95 19.32 2.31
CA TYR A 182 13.50 19.30 0.95
C TYR A 182 14.04 20.67 0.53
N ALA A 183 15.22 20.68 -0.09
CA ALA A 183 15.80 21.87 -0.71
C ALA A 183 16.10 21.61 -2.18
N GLN A 184 15.70 22.54 -3.05
CA GLN A 184 16.08 22.49 -4.45
C GLN A 184 17.58 22.79 -4.62
N PRO A 185 18.25 22.18 -5.61
CA PRO A 185 19.64 22.52 -5.93
C PRO A 185 19.79 24.02 -6.17
N GLY A 186 20.75 24.65 -5.50
CA GLY A 186 20.98 26.10 -5.61
C GLY A 186 20.10 26.97 -4.72
N ALA A 187 19.25 26.40 -3.86
CA ALA A 187 18.53 27.17 -2.86
C ALA A 187 19.51 27.93 -1.94
N GLU A 188 19.30 29.25 -1.78
CA GLU A 188 20.16 30.12 -0.97
C GLU A 188 19.68 30.24 0.49
N ALA A 189 18.40 29.96 0.75
CA ALA A 189 17.83 30.03 2.09
C ALA A 189 18.60 29.12 3.06
N ARG A 190 18.99 29.66 4.21
CA ARG A 190 19.57 28.92 5.33
C ARG A 190 18.76 29.23 6.57
N GLY A 191 18.76 28.33 7.53
CA GLY A 191 17.98 28.49 8.73
C GLY A 191 17.68 27.16 9.40
N VAL A 192 16.70 27.21 10.29
CA VAL A 192 16.19 26.05 11.01
C VAL A 192 14.67 26.00 10.92
N LEU A 193 14.14 24.78 10.87
CA LEU A 193 12.74 24.50 11.15
C LEU A 193 12.64 23.89 12.54
N ARG A 194 11.78 24.45 13.38
CA ARG A 194 11.56 24.01 14.76
C ARG A 194 10.20 23.33 14.86
N MET A 195 10.19 22.15 15.48
CA MET A 195 8.96 21.46 15.91
C MET A 195 8.93 21.41 17.43
N ALA A 196 7.80 21.80 18.04
CA ALA A 196 7.65 21.74 19.49
C ALA A 196 6.22 21.34 19.89
N GLU A 197 6.11 20.22 20.62
CA GLU A 197 4.95 19.89 21.44
C GLU A 197 5.34 19.95 22.92
N THR A 198 6.33 19.15 23.31
CA THR A 198 6.83 19.08 24.69
C THR A 198 8.17 19.80 24.85
N GLU A 199 9.14 19.40 24.03
CA GLU A 199 10.44 20.06 23.89
C GLU A 199 10.68 20.42 22.43
N ALA A 200 11.32 21.55 22.19
CA ALA A 200 11.61 22.03 20.84
C ALA A 200 12.81 21.28 20.25
N ALA A 201 12.65 20.72 19.05
CA ALA A 201 13.75 20.21 18.24
C ALA A 201 14.01 21.15 17.06
N GLU A 202 15.27 21.58 16.90
CA GLU A 202 15.70 22.43 15.80
C GLU A 202 16.32 21.59 14.69
N SER A 203 15.73 21.64 13.50
CA SER A 203 16.18 20.92 12.31
C SER A 203 16.78 21.89 11.31
N PRO A 204 18.09 21.83 11.02
CA PRO A 204 18.70 22.66 9.97
C PRO A 204 18.02 22.41 8.62
N LEU A 205 17.79 23.47 7.86
CA LEU A 205 17.32 23.32 6.48
C LEU A 205 18.43 22.67 5.62
N PRO A 206 18.11 21.67 4.80
CA PRO A 206 19.09 21.06 3.91
C PRO A 206 19.64 22.08 2.90
N LEU A 207 20.88 21.85 2.46
CA LEU A 207 21.49 22.66 1.40
C LEU A 207 20.97 22.27 0.01
N GLU A 208 20.66 20.99 -0.16
CA GLU A 208 20.13 20.37 -1.37
C GLU A 208 19.52 19.03 -0.98
N GLY A 209 18.49 18.61 -1.71
CA GLY A 209 17.87 17.30 -1.54
C GLY A 209 17.03 17.16 -0.28
N PHE A 210 16.80 15.92 0.11
CA PHE A 210 16.03 15.51 1.26
C PHE A 210 16.90 15.44 2.52
N ALA A 211 16.36 15.92 3.63
CA ALA A 211 16.94 15.68 4.94
C ALA A 211 15.87 15.38 5.97
N LEU A 212 16.18 14.42 6.84
CA LEU A 212 15.33 14.11 7.98
C LEU A 212 15.84 14.88 9.20
N GLY A 213 14.99 15.75 9.73
CA GLY A 213 15.33 16.63 10.84
C GLY A 213 15.54 15.92 12.17
N GLU A 214 15.74 16.72 13.21
CA GLU A 214 15.93 16.26 14.58
C GLU A 214 14.60 15.76 15.17
N PRO A 215 14.63 14.73 16.05
CA PRO A 215 13.43 14.20 16.68
C PRO A 215 12.88 15.14 17.75
N ALA A 216 11.65 15.61 17.55
CA ALA A 216 10.85 16.27 18.57
C ALA A 216 10.09 15.21 19.40
N PRO A 217 10.25 15.18 20.73
CA PRO A 217 9.52 14.24 21.58
C PRO A 217 8.03 14.57 21.59
N LEU A 218 7.20 13.54 21.45
CA LEU A 218 5.75 13.65 21.56
C LEU A 218 5.26 13.23 22.94
N ALA A 219 4.22 13.89 23.46
CA ALA A 219 3.51 13.44 24.66
C ALA A 219 2.92 12.04 24.43
N THR A 220 2.42 11.31 25.45
CA THR A 220 1.77 9.99 25.26
C THR A 220 0.25 10.10 25.23
N VAL A 221 -0.30 10.84 24.25
CA VAL A 221 -1.74 11.13 24.11
C VAL A 221 -2.27 10.70 22.74
N ARG A 222 -3.57 10.51 22.57
CA ARG A 222 -4.13 10.01 21.30
C ARG A 222 -3.99 10.99 20.12
N HIS A 223 -4.04 12.29 20.40
CA HIS A 223 -3.86 13.38 19.45
C HIS A 223 -2.92 14.44 20.06
N SER A 224 -1.98 14.90 19.25
CA SER A 224 -0.97 15.90 19.61
C SER A 224 -0.98 17.04 18.60
N GLU A 225 -0.85 18.27 19.08
CA GLU A 225 -0.66 19.47 18.26
C GLU A 225 0.81 19.90 18.37
N VAL A 226 1.53 19.85 17.26
CA VAL A 226 2.95 20.21 17.20
C VAL A 226 3.09 21.57 16.54
N SER A 227 3.59 22.57 17.26
CA SER A 227 3.88 23.89 16.68
C SER A 227 5.06 23.81 15.72
N VAL A 228 4.96 24.48 14.57
CA VAL A 228 6.01 24.49 13.55
C VAL A 228 6.39 25.91 13.17
N THR A 229 7.65 26.26 13.37
CA THR A 229 8.20 27.58 13.04
C THR A 229 9.46 27.45 12.20
N ALA A 230 9.76 28.44 11.36
CA ALA A 230 11.03 28.55 10.66
C ALA A 230 11.75 29.83 11.07
N ASP A 231 13.07 29.83 10.99
CA ASP A 231 13.91 31.00 11.23
C ASP A 231 15.01 31.06 10.17
N LEU A 232 14.85 31.97 9.21
CA LEU A 232 15.71 32.05 8.03
C LEU A 232 16.76 33.16 8.14
N THR A 233 17.96 32.91 7.65
CA THR A 233 19.02 33.94 7.58
C THR A 233 18.86 34.89 6.41
N ALA A 234 18.07 34.51 5.40
CA ALA A 234 17.76 35.28 4.21
C ALA A 234 16.38 34.82 3.66
N PRO A 235 15.65 35.65 2.90
CA PRO A 235 14.39 35.23 2.30
C PRO A 235 14.55 34.01 1.39
N GLY A 236 13.53 33.17 1.31
CA GLY A 236 13.47 32.08 0.35
C GLY A 236 12.50 30.96 0.75
N PHE A 237 12.60 29.85 0.01
CA PHE A 237 11.64 28.75 0.14
C PHE A 237 12.01 27.75 1.23
N VAL A 238 11.00 27.34 2.00
CA VAL A 238 11.05 26.17 2.87
C VAL A 238 10.09 25.12 2.33
N HIS A 239 10.56 23.88 2.20
CA HIS A 239 9.70 22.76 1.82
C HIS A 239 9.62 21.69 2.90
N LEU A 240 8.40 21.31 3.26
CA LEU A 240 8.10 20.18 4.13
C LEU A 240 7.47 19.07 3.30
N ALA A 241 8.22 17.99 3.10
CA ALA A 241 7.83 16.82 2.33
C ALA A 241 6.98 15.82 3.13
N GLY A 242 7.01 15.92 4.46
CA GLY A 242 6.27 15.03 5.34
C GLY A 242 6.88 14.95 6.73
N SER A 243 6.57 13.86 7.41
CA SER A 243 7.12 13.57 8.73
C SER A 243 7.34 12.08 8.94
N VAL A 244 8.24 11.75 9.87
CA VAL A 244 8.49 10.40 10.35
C VAL A 244 8.11 10.33 11.81
N LEU A 245 7.05 9.60 12.13
CA LEU A 245 6.75 9.19 13.49
C LEU A 245 7.58 7.96 13.81
N SER A 246 8.27 7.94 14.94
CA SER A 246 9.12 6.81 15.31
C SER A 246 9.22 6.58 16.81
N GLY A 247 9.49 5.34 17.19
CA GLY A 247 9.86 4.90 18.54
C GLY A 247 10.94 3.81 18.46
N ALA A 248 10.86 2.80 19.32
CA ALA A 248 11.78 1.67 19.28
C ALA A 248 11.66 0.86 17.97
N PRO A 249 12.73 0.19 17.53
CA PRO A 249 12.75 -0.60 16.29
C PRO A 249 11.62 -1.62 16.21
N GLY A 250 11.02 -1.74 15.03
CA GLY A 250 9.89 -2.62 14.68
C GLY A 250 9.57 -2.50 13.19
N HIS A 251 8.33 -2.81 12.80
CA HIS A 251 7.87 -2.58 11.43
C HIS A 251 8.01 -1.09 11.07
N TYR A 252 8.58 -0.80 9.92
CA TYR A 252 8.70 0.56 9.41
C TYR A 252 7.91 0.69 8.11
N ALA A 253 6.79 1.42 8.13
CA ALA A 253 6.04 1.73 6.91
C ALA A 253 6.37 3.12 6.37
N GLN A 254 6.59 3.21 5.07
CA GLN A 254 6.76 4.46 4.33
C GLN A 254 5.74 4.52 3.22
N PHE A 255 5.05 5.64 3.09
CA PHE A 255 4.00 5.81 2.10
C PHE A 255 4.38 6.83 1.04
N LEU A 256 4.61 6.32 -0.17
CA LEU A 256 4.87 7.07 -1.39
C LEU A 256 3.67 6.93 -2.36
N GLY A 257 2.47 7.18 -1.84
CA GLY A 257 1.22 7.10 -2.60
C GLY A 257 0.75 8.46 -3.08
N ASP A 258 0.50 8.65 -4.37
CA ASP A 258 -0.03 9.92 -4.92
C ASP A 258 -1.20 9.75 -5.90
N ALA A 259 -2.09 10.72 -5.96
CA ALA A 259 -3.17 10.79 -6.94
C ALA A 259 -2.63 11.17 -8.35
N SER A 260 -1.65 10.44 -8.88
CA SER A 260 -1.11 10.65 -10.25
C SER A 260 0.04 9.70 -10.63
N TRP A 261 0.47 8.79 -9.74
CA TRP A 261 1.58 7.90 -10.06
C TRP A 261 1.17 6.90 -11.13
N SER A 262 2.13 6.54 -11.95
CA SER A 262 2.00 5.51 -12.97
C SER A 262 3.32 4.75 -13.06
N TYR A 263 3.26 3.51 -13.53
CA TYR A 263 4.46 2.74 -13.87
C TYR A 263 5.32 3.48 -14.89
N TRP A 264 4.69 4.23 -15.81
CA TRP A 264 5.39 5.03 -16.82
C TRP A 264 6.28 6.09 -16.18
N GLY A 265 5.72 6.98 -15.34
CA GLY A 265 6.46 8.10 -14.76
C GLY A 265 7.44 7.74 -13.64
N TYR A 266 7.41 6.49 -13.17
CA TYR A 266 8.19 6.03 -12.04
C TYR A 266 9.70 6.16 -12.29
N ALA A 267 10.37 7.00 -11.50
CA ALA A 267 11.81 7.22 -11.52
C ALA A 267 12.38 7.62 -12.91
N GLN A 268 11.60 8.22 -13.81
CA GLN A 268 12.13 8.65 -15.12
C GLN A 268 13.07 9.86 -14.99
N ASP A 269 14.27 9.73 -15.57
CA ASP A 269 15.30 10.78 -15.51
C ASP A 269 15.16 11.85 -16.59
N GLY A 270 14.30 11.64 -17.58
CA GLY A 270 13.97 12.65 -18.60
C GLY A 270 13.03 13.72 -18.05
N ASP A 271 13.13 14.94 -18.58
CA ASP A 271 12.13 15.97 -18.28
C ASP A 271 10.76 15.54 -18.85
N PRO A 272 9.64 15.83 -18.15
CA PRO A 272 8.31 15.45 -18.60
C PRO A 272 8.04 16.08 -19.97
N ALA A 273 7.67 15.24 -20.95
CA ALA A 273 7.22 15.71 -22.24
C ALA A 273 5.77 16.19 -22.13
N LEU A 274 5.51 17.48 -22.39
CA LEU A 274 4.13 17.96 -22.56
C LEU A 274 3.43 17.15 -23.68
N PRO A 275 2.15 16.76 -23.55
CA PRO A 275 1.19 17.16 -22.51
C PRO A 275 1.08 16.15 -21.35
N ASP A 276 2.09 15.31 -21.11
CA ASP A 276 1.98 14.21 -20.16
C ASP A 276 1.80 14.77 -18.74
N SER A 277 0.55 14.69 -18.26
CA SER A 277 0.12 15.01 -16.90
C SER A 277 0.53 13.95 -15.88
N VAL A 278 1.48 13.07 -16.26
CA VAL A 278 1.96 11.98 -15.45
C VAL A 278 3.08 12.49 -14.56
N LYS A 279 2.97 12.29 -13.26
CA LYS A 279 4.05 12.64 -12.34
C LYS A 279 5.31 11.84 -12.68
N GLN A 280 6.42 12.53 -12.89
CA GLN A 280 7.74 11.94 -13.07
C GLN A 280 8.67 12.46 -11.99
N PHE A 281 9.55 11.61 -11.48
CA PHE A 281 10.63 11.99 -10.59
C PHE A 281 11.89 11.28 -11.03
N ARG A 282 13.07 11.85 -10.75
CA ARG A 282 14.35 11.27 -11.15
C ARG A 282 14.76 10.13 -10.23
N THR A 283 15.53 9.17 -10.74
CA THR A 283 16.21 8.12 -9.96
C THR A 283 17.01 8.75 -8.81
N ALA A 284 17.71 9.85 -9.07
CA ALA A 284 18.48 10.57 -8.05
C ALA A 284 17.60 11.15 -6.93
N HIS A 285 16.41 11.67 -7.25
CA HIS A 285 15.48 12.16 -6.23
C HIS A 285 14.98 11.02 -5.33
N PHE A 286 14.79 9.83 -5.89
CA PHE A 286 14.39 8.67 -5.10
C PHE A 286 15.54 8.14 -4.24
N ALA A 287 16.76 8.08 -4.77
CA ALA A 287 17.94 7.71 -4.00
C ALA A 287 18.14 8.63 -2.78
N ASP A 288 18.04 9.93 -3.00
CA ASP A 288 18.17 10.96 -1.97
C ASP A 288 17.06 10.86 -0.90
N TYR A 289 15.80 10.68 -1.32
CA TYR A 289 14.70 10.38 -0.40
C TYR A 289 14.93 9.11 0.42
N LEU A 290 15.39 8.04 -0.23
CA LEU A 290 15.68 6.77 0.42
C LEU A 290 16.75 6.95 1.49
N GLN A 291 17.85 7.65 1.16
CA GLN A 291 18.93 7.95 2.09
C GLN A 291 18.41 8.73 3.31
N ALA A 292 17.67 9.82 3.08
CA ALA A 292 17.15 10.67 4.15
C ALA A 292 16.19 9.93 5.09
N THR A 293 15.34 9.05 4.55
CA THR A 293 14.30 8.36 5.33
C THR A 293 14.73 7.00 5.89
N THR A 294 15.97 6.55 5.65
CA THR A 294 16.48 5.31 6.24
C THR A 294 16.86 5.54 7.70
N LEU A 295 16.13 4.90 8.63
CA LEU A 295 16.45 4.98 10.06
C LEU A 295 17.50 3.96 10.50
N ASP A 296 17.51 2.79 9.86
CA ASP A 296 18.48 1.71 10.10
C ASP A 296 18.93 1.12 8.75
N LEU A 297 20.23 1.23 8.46
CA LEU A 297 20.84 0.71 7.22
C LEU A 297 20.83 -0.81 7.13
N ALA A 298 20.73 -1.52 8.26
CA ALA A 298 20.69 -2.97 8.31
C ALA A 298 19.26 -3.54 8.13
N GLN A 299 18.24 -2.68 8.20
CA GLN A 299 16.85 -3.13 8.12
C GLN A 299 16.52 -3.61 6.69
N PRO A 300 16.08 -4.87 6.51
CA PRO A 300 15.74 -5.38 5.19
C PRO A 300 14.55 -4.62 4.62
N THR A 301 14.62 -4.24 3.35
CA THR A 301 13.61 -3.40 2.71
C THR A 301 12.78 -4.17 1.68
N VAL A 302 11.47 -3.94 1.70
CA VAL A 302 10.50 -4.33 0.67
C VAL A 302 9.96 -3.06 0.01
N VAL A 303 10.07 -2.97 -1.31
CA VAL A 303 9.38 -1.94 -2.10
C VAL A 303 8.10 -2.56 -2.66
N ALA A 304 6.97 -2.23 -2.05
CA ALA A 304 5.65 -2.74 -2.42
C ALA A 304 4.99 -1.80 -3.43
N VAL A 305 4.94 -2.25 -4.69
CA VAL A 305 4.38 -1.49 -5.82
C VAL A 305 2.91 -1.86 -5.99
N TYR A 306 2.02 -0.91 -5.67
CA TYR A 306 0.56 -1.05 -5.70
C TYR A 306 -0.09 0.15 -6.41
N LEU A 307 -0.23 0.06 -7.73
CA LEU A 307 -0.84 1.09 -8.58
C LEU A 307 -2.03 0.51 -9.35
N ALA A 308 -2.95 1.37 -9.77
CA ALA A 308 -4.03 1.01 -10.69
C ALA A 308 -3.50 0.40 -11.99
N GLN A 309 -4.40 -0.29 -12.69
CA GLN A 309 -4.09 -0.89 -13.98
C GLN A 309 -3.87 0.18 -15.05
N GLU A 310 -2.78 0.04 -15.81
CA GLU A 310 -2.50 0.90 -16.95
C GLU A 310 -2.98 0.29 -18.27
N ARG A 311 -3.62 1.13 -19.10
CA ARG A 311 -4.08 0.77 -20.43
C ARG A 311 -2.96 0.87 -21.44
N ARG A 312 -2.03 -0.08 -21.39
CA ARG A 312 -0.92 -0.23 -22.34
C ARG A 312 -0.99 -1.59 -23.03
N ILE A 313 -0.40 -1.68 -24.22
CA ILE A 313 -0.19 -2.97 -24.88
C ILE A 313 0.87 -3.77 -24.13
N MET A 314 0.77 -5.10 -24.15
CA MET A 314 1.62 -5.97 -23.31
C MET A 314 3.13 -5.71 -23.45
N PRO A 315 3.72 -5.53 -24.65
CA PRO A 315 5.15 -5.29 -24.77
C PRO A 315 5.60 -4.01 -24.05
N VAL A 316 4.81 -2.93 -24.18
CA VAL A 316 5.08 -1.64 -23.51
C VAL A 316 4.94 -1.80 -22.00
N LEU A 317 3.91 -2.52 -21.54
CA LEU A 317 3.69 -2.74 -20.12
C LEU A 317 4.84 -3.53 -19.46
N GLN A 318 5.33 -4.57 -20.13
CA GLN A 318 6.49 -5.35 -19.66
C GLN A 318 7.75 -4.50 -19.59
N GLU A 319 8.04 -3.70 -20.62
CA GLU A 319 9.20 -2.79 -20.64
C GLU A 319 9.14 -1.78 -19.48
N VAL A 320 7.96 -1.18 -19.27
CA VAL A 320 7.74 -0.18 -18.23
C VAL A 320 7.90 -0.78 -16.83
N LEU A 321 7.28 -1.94 -16.57
CA LEU A 321 7.39 -2.64 -15.29
C LEU A 321 8.81 -3.15 -15.02
N GLN A 322 9.53 -3.63 -16.03
CA GLN A 322 10.95 -3.96 -15.89
C GLN A 322 11.78 -2.70 -15.59
N GLY A 323 11.40 -1.55 -16.17
CA GLY A 323 11.94 -0.24 -15.84
C GLY A 323 11.77 0.12 -14.37
N VAL A 324 10.60 -0.14 -13.77
CA VAL A 324 10.35 0.06 -12.33
C VAL A 324 11.33 -0.75 -11.48
N VAL A 325 11.55 -2.03 -11.83
CA VAL A 325 12.52 -2.90 -11.14
C VAL A 325 13.93 -2.32 -11.22
N ASN A 326 14.39 -2.00 -12.43
CA ASN A 326 15.75 -1.53 -12.67
C ASN A 326 16.03 -0.19 -11.99
N ARG A 327 15.09 0.76 -12.06
CA ARG A 327 15.26 2.10 -11.49
C ARG A 327 15.12 2.11 -9.96
N THR A 328 14.31 1.22 -9.40
CA THR A 328 14.27 1.00 -7.94
C THR A 328 15.63 0.52 -7.45
N ARG A 329 16.21 -0.52 -8.07
CA ARG A 329 17.54 -1.03 -7.70
C ARG A 329 18.63 0.03 -7.87
N ALA A 330 18.61 0.78 -8.97
CA ALA A 330 19.54 1.87 -9.21
C ALA A 330 19.47 2.94 -8.11
N SER A 331 18.26 3.29 -7.67
CA SER A 331 18.05 4.25 -6.58
C SER A 331 18.62 3.75 -5.25
N PHE A 332 18.40 2.47 -4.91
CA PHE A 332 18.98 1.85 -3.70
C PHE A 332 20.51 1.79 -3.77
N GLN A 333 21.07 1.42 -4.92
CA GLN A 333 22.50 1.41 -5.14
C GLN A 333 23.11 2.81 -4.97
N GLN A 334 22.48 3.83 -5.57
CA GLN A 334 22.92 5.22 -5.46
C GLN A 334 22.81 5.75 -4.03
N ALA A 335 21.79 5.32 -3.28
CA ALA A 335 21.62 5.64 -1.86
C ALA A 335 22.60 4.89 -0.92
N GLY A 336 23.40 3.96 -1.45
CA GLY A 336 24.30 3.12 -0.65
C GLY A 336 23.56 2.11 0.24
N LEU A 337 22.34 1.72 -0.15
CA LEU A 337 21.49 0.79 0.60
C LEU A 337 21.60 -0.64 0.05
N PRO A 338 21.36 -1.67 0.89
CA PRO A 338 21.23 -3.04 0.42
C PRO A 338 20.12 -3.18 -0.63
N GLU A 339 20.30 -4.08 -1.60
CA GLU A 339 19.30 -4.33 -2.63
C GLU A 339 17.94 -4.73 -2.02
N PRO A 340 16.83 -4.08 -2.43
CA PRO A 340 15.52 -4.37 -1.86
C PRO A 340 14.90 -5.61 -2.49
N VAL A 341 13.94 -6.21 -1.78
CA VAL A 341 12.94 -7.07 -2.41
C VAL A 341 11.89 -6.17 -3.04
N ILE A 342 11.56 -6.38 -4.31
CA ILE A 342 10.48 -5.65 -4.98
C ILE A 342 9.25 -6.55 -5.01
N LEU A 343 8.14 -6.09 -4.42
CA LEU A 343 6.87 -6.80 -4.44
C LEU A 343 5.92 -6.08 -5.38
N PHE A 344 5.54 -6.73 -6.48
CA PHE A 344 4.42 -6.29 -7.29
C PHE A 344 3.11 -6.80 -6.68
N ILE A 345 2.19 -5.88 -6.40
CA ILE A 345 0.85 -6.18 -5.92
C ILE A 345 -0.11 -5.82 -7.04
N HIS A 346 -0.62 -6.84 -7.74
CA HIS A 346 -1.68 -6.65 -8.71
C HIS A 346 -3.00 -6.33 -7.98
N PRO A 347 -3.69 -5.21 -8.32
CA PRO A 347 -4.92 -4.81 -7.64
C PRO A 347 -6.05 -5.81 -7.72
N HIS A 348 -7.06 -5.55 -6.89
CA HIS A 348 -8.35 -6.22 -6.89
C HIS A 348 -9.13 -5.95 -8.19
N ALA A 349 -10.20 -6.71 -8.40
CA ALA A 349 -11.07 -6.50 -9.55
C ALA A 349 -11.81 -5.16 -9.45
N ILE A 350 -11.80 -4.41 -10.56
CA ILE A 350 -12.51 -3.15 -10.72
C ILE A 350 -13.43 -3.22 -11.93
N GLU A 351 -14.53 -2.47 -11.89
CA GLU A 351 -15.49 -2.39 -13.00
C GLU A 351 -15.86 -0.93 -13.30
N THR A 352 -15.04 -0.30 -14.12
CA THR A 352 -15.24 1.07 -14.60
C THR A 352 -15.59 1.07 -16.08
N VAL A 353 -16.03 2.21 -16.63
CA VAL A 353 -16.23 2.35 -18.08
C VAL A 353 -14.96 2.08 -18.89
N VAL A 354 -13.78 2.13 -18.24
CA VAL A 354 -12.48 1.92 -18.88
C VAL A 354 -11.84 0.56 -18.54
N VAL A 355 -12.26 -0.10 -17.47
CA VAL A 355 -11.82 -1.46 -17.12
C VAL A 355 -13.08 -2.25 -16.81
N ASN A 356 -13.59 -2.98 -17.79
CA ASN A 356 -14.87 -3.72 -17.68
C ASN A 356 -14.80 -5.14 -18.25
N ASP A 357 -13.59 -5.65 -18.50
CA ASP A 357 -13.36 -6.99 -19.00
C ASP A 357 -12.16 -7.64 -18.28
N VAL A 358 -12.07 -8.97 -18.38
CA VAL A 358 -11.06 -9.79 -17.70
C VAL A 358 -9.66 -9.54 -18.26
N ASP A 359 -9.51 -9.35 -19.57
CA ASP A 359 -8.20 -9.12 -20.18
C ASP A 359 -7.61 -7.80 -19.68
N THR A 360 -8.40 -6.72 -19.69
CA THR A 360 -7.99 -5.42 -19.16
C THR A 360 -7.65 -5.54 -17.66
N ASN A 361 -8.42 -6.30 -16.89
CA ASN A 361 -8.15 -6.52 -15.46
C ASN A 361 -6.87 -7.33 -15.20
N THR A 362 -6.47 -8.24 -16.08
CA THR A 362 -5.40 -9.23 -15.77
C THR A 362 -4.09 -8.97 -16.51
N ARG A 363 -4.09 -8.11 -17.54
CA ARG A 363 -2.92 -7.86 -18.39
C ARG A 363 -1.68 -7.42 -17.60
N ALA A 364 -1.84 -6.49 -16.65
CA ALA A 364 -0.74 -6.03 -15.81
C ALA A 364 -0.22 -7.14 -14.89
N ALA A 365 -1.12 -7.95 -14.35
CA ALA A 365 -0.78 -9.11 -13.52
C ALA A 365 0.12 -10.10 -14.26
N VAL A 366 -0.23 -10.42 -15.52
CA VAL A 366 0.57 -11.33 -16.36
C VAL A 366 1.99 -10.79 -16.57
N ALA A 367 2.14 -9.49 -16.85
CA ALA A 367 3.45 -8.87 -17.03
C ALA A 367 4.28 -8.88 -15.73
N MET A 368 3.69 -8.45 -14.60
CA MET A 368 4.33 -8.45 -13.29
C MET A 368 4.79 -9.85 -12.88
N ARG A 369 3.93 -10.84 -13.05
CA ARG A 369 4.24 -12.24 -12.73
C ARG A 369 5.36 -12.80 -13.61
N THR A 370 5.36 -12.49 -14.90
CA THR A 370 6.43 -12.90 -15.82
C THR A 370 7.79 -12.36 -15.36
N ILE A 371 7.84 -11.11 -14.90
CA ILE A 371 9.05 -10.49 -14.34
C ILE A 371 9.47 -11.23 -13.05
N ALA A 372 8.54 -11.46 -12.12
CA ALA A 372 8.83 -12.16 -10.86
C ALA A 372 9.33 -13.61 -11.07
N LEU A 373 8.81 -14.33 -12.06
CA LEU A 373 9.29 -15.66 -12.41
C LEU A 373 10.71 -15.65 -12.99
N SER A 374 11.10 -14.54 -13.62
CA SER A 374 12.40 -14.40 -14.27
C SER A 374 13.47 -13.78 -13.37
N ASP A 375 13.06 -13.17 -12.24
CA ASP A 375 13.93 -12.41 -11.35
C ASP A 375 13.75 -12.85 -9.88
N PRO A 376 14.76 -13.49 -9.26
CA PRO A 376 14.67 -14.01 -7.89
C PRO A 376 14.65 -12.92 -6.82
N GLY A 377 14.84 -11.64 -7.16
CA GLY A 377 14.68 -10.50 -6.25
C GLY A 377 13.29 -9.85 -6.30
N VAL A 378 12.41 -10.35 -7.17
CA VAL A 378 11.06 -9.80 -7.38
C VAL A 378 10.01 -10.82 -6.92
N ALA A 379 9.07 -10.37 -6.09
CA ALA A 379 7.91 -11.11 -5.66
C ALA A 379 6.64 -10.57 -6.33
N PHE A 380 5.63 -11.43 -6.43
CA PHE A 380 4.34 -11.10 -7.05
C PHE A 380 3.18 -11.68 -6.25
N VAL A 381 2.13 -10.89 -6.11
CA VAL A 381 0.84 -11.28 -5.55
C VAL A 381 -0.29 -10.59 -6.30
N SER A 382 -1.45 -11.25 -6.42
CA SER A 382 -2.63 -10.71 -7.10
C SER A 382 -3.83 -10.72 -6.17
N LEU A 383 -4.31 -9.53 -5.79
CA LEU A 383 -5.56 -9.40 -5.04
C LEU A 383 -6.77 -9.77 -5.90
N TYR A 384 -6.71 -9.52 -7.21
CA TYR A 384 -7.70 -10.03 -8.16
C TYR A 384 -7.82 -11.56 -8.06
N ASP A 385 -6.69 -12.27 -8.13
CA ASP A 385 -6.68 -13.75 -8.10
C ASP A 385 -7.11 -14.28 -6.72
N ALA A 386 -6.59 -13.67 -5.65
CA ALA A 386 -6.95 -14.04 -4.28
C ALA A 386 -8.44 -13.81 -3.93
N THR A 387 -9.17 -13.08 -4.78
CA THR A 387 -10.61 -12.84 -4.62
C THR A 387 -11.43 -13.36 -5.80
N ASP A 388 -10.89 -14.31 -6.56
CA ASP A 388 -11.52 -14.95 -7.73
C ASP A 388 -12.02 -13.95 -8.80
N GLY A 389 -11.42 -12.76 -8.86
CA GLY A 389 -11.81 -11.69 -9.78
C GLY A 389 -13.14 -11.00 -9.43
N VAL A 390 -13.66 -11.20 -8.20
CA VAL A 390 -14.95 -10.64 -7.78
C VAL A 390 -14.87 -9.13 -7.57
N VAL A 391 -15.82 -8.42 -8.16
CA VAL A 391 -16.01 -6.98 -7.95
C VAL A 391 -16.94 -6.77 -6.76
N PHE A 392 -16.40 -6.29 -5.64
CA PHE A 392 -17.15 -6.10 -4.40
C PHE A 392 -17.92 -4.76 -4.38
N ASP A 393 -18.97 -4.68 -5.20
CA ASP A 393 -19.86 -3.51 -5.33
C ASP A 393 -21.28 -3.74 -4.78
N GLY A 394 -21.45 -4.80 -3.99
CA GLY A 394 -22.71 -5.17 -3.34
C GLY A 394 -23.69 -5.98 -4.21
N ARG A 395 -23.28 -6.39 -5.42
CA ARG A 395 -24.05 -7.36 -6.22
C ARG A 395 -24.06 -8.76 -5.58
N PRO A 396 -25.00 -9.65 -6.00
CA PRO A 396 -25.11 -11.01 -5.46
C PRO A 396 -23.83 -11.85 -5.54
N GLU A 397 -22.98 -11.61 -6.54
CA GLU A 397 -21.69 -12.29 -6.69
C GLU A 397 -20.74 -11.97 -5.52
N ALA A 398 -20.61 -10.70 -5.15
CA ALA A 398 -19.81 -10.26 -4.00
C ALA A 398 -20.32 -10.88 -2.70
N LEU A 399 -21.64 -10.84 -2.50
CA LEU A 399 -22.28 -11.46 -1.33
C LEU A 399 -22.04 -12.96 -1.27
N SER A 400 -22.24 -13.66 -2.39
CA SER A 400 -22.03 -15.10 -2.49
C SER A 400 -20.58 -15.47 -2.20
N TRP A 401 -19.62 -14.68 -2.69
CA TRP A 401 -18.20 -14.91 -2.45
C TRP A 401 -17.85 -14.74 -0.98
N LEU A 402 -18.32 -13.66 -0.32
CA LEU A 402 -18.09 -13.44 1.10
C LEU A 402 -18.68 -14.58 1.94
N GLN A 403 -19.89 -15.04 1.61
CA GLN A 403 -20.54 -16.16 2.30
C GLN A 403 -19.81 -17.49 2.09
N SER A 404 -19.40 -17.79 0.85
CA SER A 404 -18.73 -19.06 0.55
C SER A 404 -17.33 -19.16 1.17
N HIS A 405 -16.71 -18.01 1.46
CA HIS A 405 -15.39 -17.92 2.08
C HIS A 405 -15.43 -17.65 3.58
N ALA A 406 -16.62 -17.68 4.21
CA ALA A 406 -16.81 -17.38 5.63
C ALA A 406 -16.22 -16.02 6.06
N LEU A 407 -16.36 -15.02 5.19
CA LEU A 407 -15.96 -13.63 5.38
C LEU A 407 -17.18 -12.72 5.43
N ASP A 408 -18.22 -13.13 6.16
CA ASP A 408 -19.39 -12.30 6.46
C ASP A 408 -19.06 -11.15 7.42
N ARG A 409 -18.02 -11.35 8.24
CA ARG A 409 -17.49 -10.38 9.19
C ARG A 409 -15.96 -10.36 9.15
N LEU A 410 -15.37 -9.21 9.43
CA LEU A 410 -13.93 -9.00 9.49
C LEU A 410 -13.51 -8.65 10.92
N SER A 411 -12.50 -9.33 11.44
CA SER A 411 -11.92 -9.06 12.77
C SER A 411 -10.47 -8.62 12.65
N PHE A 412 -10.08 -7.58 13.37
CA PHE A 412 -8.67 -7.17 13.51
C PHE A 412 -8.53 -6.20 14.69
N GLY A 413 -7.37 -6.20 15.34
CA GLY A 413 -7.10 -5.35 16.51
C GLY A 413 -8.23 -5.36 17.54
N THR A 414 -8.87 -4.21 17.78
CA THR A 414 -9.99 -4.04 18.72
C THR A 414 -11.36 -4.44 18.16
N HIS A 415 -11.49 -4.58 16.84
CA HIS A 415 -12.69 -5.08 16.16
C HIS A 415 -12.80 -6.60 16.27
N VAL A 416 -13.00 -7.08 17.49
CA VAL A 416 -13.15 -8.50 17.83
C VAL A 416 -14.36 -8.71 18.73
N GLU A 417 -14.86 -9.95 18.78
CA GLU A 417 -16.01 -10.29 19.62
C GLU A 417 -15.71 -10.04 21.11
N GLY A 418 -16.60 -9.32 21.80
CA GLY A 418 -16.45 -8.92 23.20
C GLY A 418 -15.75 -7.57 23.44
N GLN A 419 -15.25 -6.92 22.38
CA GLN A 419 -14.78 -5.52 22.40
C GLN A 419 -15.70 -4.64 21.55
N ASP A 420 -15.18 -4.03 20.47
CA ASP A 420 -15.97 -3.18 19.57
C ASP A 420 -16.81 -4.01 18.58
N GLY A 421 -16.61 -5.33 18.56
CA GLY A 421 -17.27 -6.25 17.66
C GLY A 421 -16.61 -6.30 16.28
N PRO A 422 -16.74 -7.42 15.56
CA PRO A 422 -16.23 -7.54 14.21
C PRO A 422 -17.06 -6.70 13.22
N ILE A 423 -16.42 -6.21 12.16
CA ILE A 423 -17.07 -5.40 11.13
C ILE A 423 -17.92 -6.29 10.22
N GLY A 424 -19.23 -6.01 10.10
CA GLY A 424 -20.14 -6.79 9.27
C GLY A 424 -20.03 -6.50 7.77
N LEU A 425 -19.23 -7.26 7.02
CA LEU A 425 -19.06 -7.08 5.57
C LEU A 425 -20.35 -7.30 4.78
N ILE A 426 -21.24 -8.19 5.26
CA ILE A 426 -22.54 -8.46 4.63
C ILE A 426 -23.67 -7.66 5.29
N ASP A 427 -23.84 -7.77 6.60
CA ASP A 427 -25.02 -7.21 7.27
C ASP A 427 -25.01 -5.67 7.30
N GLU A 428 -23.83 -5.06 7.42
CA GLU A 428 -23.67 -3.61 7.46
C GLU A 428 -23.34 -3.03 6.09
N TYR A 429 -22.39 -3.64 5.38
CA TYR A 429 -21.87 -3.11 4.10
C TYR A 429 -22.43 -3.78 2.86
N ARG A 430 -23.20 -4.88 3.00
CA ARG A 430 -23.83 -5.62 1.88
C ARG A 430 -22.85 -6.03 0.78
N GLY A 431 -21.59 -6.29 1.12
CA GLY A 431 -20.54 -6.61 0.16
C GLY A 431 -20.14 -5.45 -0.76
N ASN A 432 -20.55 -4.21 -0.46
CA ASN A 432 -20.11 -3.02 -1.17
C ASN A 432 -18.84 -2.45 -0.53
N LEU A 433 -17.70 -2.90 -1.04
CA LEU A 433 -16.36 -2.60 -0.52
C LEU A 433 -15.61 -1.61 -1.42
N LEU A 434 -16.20 -1.18 -2.53
CA LEU A 434 -15.65 -0.18 -3.45
C LEU A 434 -16.43 1.15 -3.37
N ASP A 435 -15.82 2.22 -3.84
CA ASP A 435 -16.47 3.51 -4.02
C ASP A 435 -17.54 3.44 -5.12
N ASP A 436 -18.34 4.50 -5.26
CA ASP A 436 -19.43 4.56 -6.25
C ASP A 436 -18.94 4.41 -7.70
N ASN A 437 -17.65 4.65 -7.95
CA ASN A 437 -17.02 4.44 -9.26
C ASN A 437 -16.58 2.99 -9.49
N ARG A 438 -16.71 2.12 -8.48
CA ARG A 438 -16.26 0.72 -8.47
C ARG A 438 -14.78 0.61 -8.82
N LEU A 439 -14.00 1.57 -8.32
CA LEU A 439 -12.59 1.73 -8.63
C LEU A 439 -11.73 1.63 -7.38
N HIS A 440 -12.06 2.37 -6.33
CA HIS A 440 -11.23 2.40 -5.14
C HIS A 440 -11.90 1.70 -3.96
N PRO A 441 -11.15 0.98 -3.10
CA PRO A 441 -11.72 0.43 -1.88
C PRO A 441 -12.23 1.53 -0.95
N THR A 442 -13.39 1.33 -0.33
CA THR A 442 -13.81 2.11 0.85
C THR A 442 -12.84 1.86 2.00
N GLN A 443 -13.00 2.53 3.15
CA GLN A 443 -12.14 2.23 4.32
C GLN A 443 -12.26 0.77 4.77
N VAL A 444 -13.50 0.24 4.81
CA VAL A 444 -13.75 -1.17 5.14
C VAL A 444 -13.24 -2.09 4.04
N GLY A 445 -13.44 -1.74 2.77
CA GLY A 445 -12.85 -2.49 1.66
C GLY A 445 -11.33 -2.52 1.70
N ALA A 446 -10.69 -1.42 2.09
CA ALA A 446 -9.24 -1.35 2.25
C ALA A 446 -8.75 -2.25 3.38
N ALA A 447 -9.48 -2.33 4.51
CA ALA A 447 -9.20 -3.29 5.58
C ALA A 447 -9.35 -4.74 5.09
N PHE A 448 -10.44 -5.05 4.37
CA PHE A 448 -10.65 -6.36 3.76
C PHE A 448 -9.52 -6.76 2.78
N TYR A 449 -9.14 -5.90 1.84
CA TYR A 449 -8.05 -6.22 0.91
C TYR A 449 -6.68 -6.25 1.59
N ALA A 450 -6.45 -5.44 2.62
CA ALA A 450 -5.22 -5.51 3.41
C ALA A 450 -5.12 -6.81 4.21
N TYR A 451 -6.26 -7.28 4.74
CA TYR A 451 -6.40 -8.59 5.37
C TYR A 451 -6.10 -9.71 4.38
N VAL A 452 -6.74 -9.74 3.21
CA VAL A 452 -6.50 -10.75 2.16
C VAL A 452 -5.04 -10.73 1.71
N LEU A 453 -4.47 -9.53 1.47
CA LEU A 453 -3.06 -9.39 1.13
C LEU A 453 -2.16 -9.97 2.23
N GLY A 454 -2.44 -9.63 3.48
CA GLY A 454 -1.71 -10.16 4.63
C GLY A 454 -1.80 -11.68 4.70
N GLN A 455 -2.98 -12.26 4.44
CA GLN A 455 -3.16 -13.72 4.44
C GLN A 455 -2.27 -14.40 3.40
N VAL A 456 -2.27 -13.88 2.18
CA VAL A 456 -1.46 -14.43 1.10
C VAL A 456 0.04 -14.28 1.41
N LEU A 457 0.48 -13.11 1.89
CA LEU A 457 1.90 -12.85 2.15
C LEU A 457 2.45 -13.58 3.38
N THR A 458 1.62 -13.78 4.39
CA THR A 458 2.03 -14.44 5.64
C THR A 458 1.87 -15.95 5.57
N GLU A 459 1.11 -16.49 4.61
CA GLU A 459 0.71 -17.90 4.61
C GLU A 459 -0.09 -18.28 5.88
N PHE A 460 -0.65 -17.29 6.59
CA PHE A 460 -1.43 -17.45 7.81
C PHE A 460 -2.75 -16.68 7.71
N ALA A 461 -3.78 -17.09 8.47
CA ALA A 461 -4.91 -16.21 8.71
C ALA A 461 -4.40 -14.97 9.46
N VAL A 462 -4.49 -13.80 8.83
CA VAL A 462 -4.24 -12.50 9.45
C VAL A 462 -5.44 -12.15 10.31
N SER A 463 -5.65 -12.91 11.39
CA SER A 463 -6.82 -12.83 12.30
C SER A 463 -8.19 -12.85 11.62
N GLY A 464 -8.67 -14.02 11.23
CA GLY A 464 -10.11 -14.25 11.01
C GLY A 464 -10.53 -15.40 11.93
N SER A 465 -11.43 -15.12 12.88
CA SER A 465 -11.93 -16.06 13.91
C SER A 465 -10.90 -16.51 14.97
N THR A 466 -11.07 -16.06 16.21
CA THR A 466 -11.51 -16.96 17.29
C THR A 466 -12.31 -16.12 18.29
N SER A 467 -13.51 -16.57 18.63
CA SER A 467 -14.23 -16.10 19.81
C SER A 467 -13.28 -16.13 21.01
N THR A 468 -13.27 -15.08 21.80
CA THR A 468 -12.46 -14.90 23.03
C THR A 468 -12.82 -15.87 24.18
N ALA A 469 -13.43 -17.02 23.87
CA ALA A 469 -13.79 -18.05 24.83
C ALA A 469 -12.72 -19.13 25.04
N ASP A 470 -11.72 -19.27 24.17
CA ASP A 470 -10.67 -20.28 24.32
C ASP A 470 -9.29 -19.73 23.89
N GLU A 471 -8.61 -19.02 24.79
CA GLU A 471 -7.14 -19.06 24.83
C GLU A 471 -6.70 -20.20 25.77
N PRO A 472 -6.21 -21.35 25.28
CA PRO A 472 -5.39 -22.22 26.10
C PRO A 472 -3.93 -21.78 25.99
N GLU A 473 -3.33 -21.49 27.14
CA GLU A 473 -1.89 -21.57 27.35
C GLU A 473 -1.33 -22.83 26.67
N GLN A 474 -0.38 -22.70 25.73
CA GLN A 474 0.85 -23.51 25.60
C GLN A 474 1.44 -23.46 24.18
N GLY A 475 2.46 -22.62 24.02
CA GLY A 475 3.34 -22.57 22.86
C GLY A 475 4.29 -23.77 22.71
N ARG A 476 3.78 -24.99 22.50
CA ARG A 476 4.57 -26.15 22.02
C ARG A 476 3.76 -27.11 21.14
N GLY A 477 3.31 -26.65 19.97
CA GLY A 477 2.86 -27.57 18.91
C GLY A 477 4.02 -28.48 18.45
N GLY A 478 3.83 -29.80 18.47
CA GLY A 478 4.81 -30.77 17.98
C GLY A 478 5.03 -30.67 16.45
N ARG A 479 6.00 -31.40 15.88
CA ARG A 479 6.12 -31.45 14.41
C ARG A 479 4.92 -32.18 13.80
N LEU A 480 4.36 -31.63 12.71
CA LEU A 480 3.29 -32.29 11.95
C LEU A 480 3.68 -33.72 11.56
N ALA A 481 2.85 -34.70 11.89
CA ALA A 481 3.10 -36.10 11.59
C ALA A 481 1.80 -36.88 11.28
N PRO A 482 1.76 -37.71 10.22
CA PRO A 482 2.81 -37.90 9.22
C PRO A 482 2.97 -36.67 8.31
N ASN A 483 4.20 -36.41 7.85
CA ASN A 483 4.51 -35.37 6.89
C ASN A 483 5.74 -35.81 6.07
N PRO A 484 5.58 -36.23 4.80
CA PRO A 484 4.37 -36.13 3.99
C PRO A 484 3.23 -37.06 4.45
N ALA A 485 2.00 -36.55 4.40
CA ALA A 485 0.76 -37.29 4.64
C ALA A 485 0.15 -37.75 3.30
N ARG A 486 -0.73 -38.76 3.33
CA ARG A 486 -1.61 -39.06 2.18
C ARG A 486 -2.95 -38.34 2.36
N PRO A 487 -3.70 -38.04 1.28
CA PRO A 487 -5.03 -37.47 1.36
C PRO A 487 -5.93 -38.19 2.38
N GLY A 488 -6.62 -37.42 3.22
CA GLY A 488 -7.51 -37.93 4.28
C GLY A 488 -6.81 -38.60 5.46
N THR A 489 -5.47 -38.71 5.47
CA THR A 489 -4.73 -39.28 6.61
C THR A 489 -4.81 -38.34 7.80
N ARG A 490 -5.00 -38.88 9.00
CA ARG A 490 -5.01 -38.08 10.22
C ARG A 490 -3.60 -37.58 10.56
N VAL A 491 -3.44 -36.26 10.62
CA VAL A 491 -2.21 -35.55 10.93
C VAL A 491 -2.33 -34.94 12.32
N ARG A 492 -1.25 -34.97 13.11
CA ARG A 492 -1.17 -34.39 14.47
C ARG A 492 -0.01 -33.42 14.59
N GLY A 493 -0.01 -32.60 15.64
CA GLY A 493 1.14 -31.74 16.00
C GLY A 493 0.86 -30.25 15.94
N ALA A 494 -0.37 -29.85 15.63
CA ALA A 494 -0.80 -28.46 15.71
C ALA A 494 -1.72 -28.25 16.92
N THR A 495 -1.84 -26.99 17.36
CA THR A 495 -2.72 -26.60 18.47
C THR A 495 -4.18 -26.73 18.01
N ALA A 496 -5.08 -27.14 18.91
CA ALA A 496 -6.51 -27.15 18.63
C ALA A 496 -7.01 -25.78 18.13
N GLY A 497 -7.96 -25.77 17.21
CA GLY A 497 -8.49 -24.56 16.58
C GLY A 497 -7.53 -23.91 15.56
N THR A 498 -6.32 -24.46 15.36
CA THR A 498 -5.41 -23.93 14.35
C THR A 498 -6.00 -24.18 12.95
N PRO A 499 -6.10 -23.16 12.08
CA PRO A 499 -6.63 -23.34 10.74
C PRO A 499 -5.66 -24.15 9.86
N VAL A 500 -6.22 -25.03 9.04
CA VAL A 500 -5.57 -25.72 7.94
C VAL A 500 -5.96 -24.99 6.66
N VAL A 501 -5.00 -24.30 6.05
CA VAL A 501 -5.21 -23.51 4.84
C VAL A 501 -4.38 -24.05 3.68
N ASP A 502 -4.82 -23.80 2.44
CA ASP A 502 -3.96 -24.01 1.28
C ASP A 502 -2.99 -22.84 1.05
N LEU A 503 -2.13 -22.94 0.02
CA LEU A 503 -1.16 -21.90 -0.32
C LEU A 503 -1.80 -20.57 -0.77
N LEU A 504 -3.11 -20.55 -1.03
CA LEU A 504 -3.86 -19.34 -1.34
C LEU A 504 -4.52 -18.75 -0.08
N GLY A 505 -4.26 -19.33 1.10
CA GLY A 505 -4.84 -18.89 2.37
C GLY A 505 -6.28 -19.36 2.58
N ARG A 506 -6.84 -20.20 1.70
CA ARG A 506 -8.22 -20.67 1.83
C ARG A 506 -8.34 -21.63 2.98
N HIS A 507 -9.26 -21.35 3.89
CA HIS A 507 -9.57 -22.21 5.02
C HIS A 507 -10.24 -23.49 4.57
N LEU A 508 -9.63 -24.64 4.89
CA LEU A 508 -10.12 -25.95 4.51
C LEU A 508 -10.80 -26.65 5.69
N THR A 509 -10.17 -26.59 6.85
CA THR A 509 -10.61 -27.21 8.10
C THR A 509 -9.80 -26.67 9.27
N GLU A 510 -10.13 -27.07 10.48
CA GLU A 510 -9.39 -26.71 11.69
C GLU A 510 -8.84 -27.96 12.36
N VAL A 511 -7.80 -27.76 13.17
CA VAL A 511 -7.26 -28.79 14.05
C VAL A 511 -8.28 -29.06 15.16
N GLU A 512 -8.72 -30.31 15.26
CA GLU A 512 -9.66 -30.79 16.26
C GLU A 512 -9.10 -30.60 17.68
N ALA A 513 -9.97 -30.70 18.69
CA ALA A 513 -9.62 -30.54 20.11
C ALA A 513 -8.51 -31.49 20.59
N ASP A 514 -8.31 -32.63 19.92
CA ASP A 514 -7.24 -33.59 20.22
C ASP A 514 -5.88 -33.25 19.56
N GLY A 515 -5.77 -32.09 18.89
CA GLY A 515 -4.56 -31.65 18.19
C GLY A 515 -4.35 -32.36 16.84
N THR A 516 -5.40 -32.94 16.27
CA THR A 516 -5.35 -33.68 15.00
C THR A 516 -6.34 -33.16 13.96
N PHE A 517 -6.11 -33.47 12.68
CA PHE A 517 -7.00 -33.10 11.58
C PHE A 517 -6.83 -34.09 10.42
N ALA A 518 -7.80 -34.14 9.50
CA ALA A 518 -7.65 -34.90 8.27
C ALA A 518 -6.80 -34.10 7.25
N ALA A 519 -5.74 -34.72 6.71
CA ALA A 519 -5.00 -34.15 5.61
C ALA A 519 -5.95 -33.85 4.43
N PRO A 520 -5.83 -32.69 3.77
CA PRO A 520 -6.69 -32.33 2.65
C PRO A 520 -6.77 -33.40 1.55
N ALA A 521 -7.92 -33.49 0.90
CA ALA A 521 -8.21 -34.54 -0.07
C ALA A 521 -7.41 -34.42 -1.39
N VAL A 522 -6.85 -33.24 -1.66
CA VAL A 522 -6.07 -32.95 -2.86
C VAL A 522 -4.58 -33.01 -2.53
N PRO A 523 -3.73 -33.71 -3.30
CA PRO A 523 -2.28 -33.64 -3.12
C PRO A 523 -1.77 -32.20 -3.27
N GLY A 524 -0.88 -31.77 -2.39
CA GLY A 524 -0.44 -30.38 -2.36
C GLY A 524 0.34 -30.01 -1.11
N ILE A 525 0.63 -28.72 -1.00
CA ILE A 525 1.24 -28.12 0.19
C ILE A 525 0.16 -27.33 0.91
N TYR A 526 0.10 -27.50 2.22
CA TYR A 526 -0.87 -26.87 3.11
C TYR A 526 -0.15 -26.29 4.32
N LEU A 527 -0.83 -25.38 5.00
CA LEU A 527 -0.31 -24.65 6.15
C LEU A 527 -1.23 -24.89 7.33
N VAL A 528 -0.64 -25.29 8.45
CA VAL A 528 -1.35 -25.56 9.71
C VAL A 528 -0.71 -24.75 10.81
N GLY A 529 -1.27 -23.58 11.06
CA GLY A 529 -0.62 -22.55 11.86
C GLY A 529 0.74 -22.22 11.23
N ARG A 530 1.81 -22.22 12.03
CA ARG A 530 3.18 -21.93 11.56
C ARG A 530 3.91 -23.10 10.86
N GLN A 531 3.22 -24.21 10.55
CA GLN A 531 3.86 -25.43 10.04
C GLN A 531 3.37 -25.80 8.63
N ARG A 532 4.30 -26.23 7.78
CA ARG A 532 4.02 -26.74 6.42
C ARG A 532 3.68 -28.23 6.45
N LEU A 533 2.54 -28.61 5.89
CA LEU A 533 2.14 -29.99 5.61
C LEU A 533 2.31 -30.30 4.12
N VAL A 534 2.97 -31.41 3.79
CA VAL A 534 3.01 -31.96 2.43
C VAL A 534 2.02 -33.11 2.35
N VAL A 535 1.09 -33.07 1.40
CA VAL A 535 0.15 -34.17 1.10
C VAL A 535 0.53 -34.74 -0.26
N GLY A 536 0.98 -36.00 -0.28
CA GLY A 536 1.50 -36.69 -1.47
C GLY A 536 0.53 -37.66 -2.11
#